data_AF-A0A6B9FEN8-F1
#
_entry.id   AF-A0A6B9FEN8-F1
#
_cell.length_a   1.000
_cell.length_b   1.000
_cell.length_c   1.000
_cell.angle_alpha   90.00
_cell.angle_beta   90.00
_cell.angle_gamma   90.00
#
_symmetry.space_group_name_H-M   'P 1'
#
loop_
_entity.id
_entity.type
_entity.pdbx_description
1 polymer ?
#
loop_
_entity_poly.entity_id
_entity_poly.type
_entity_poly.pdbx_seq_one_letter_code
_entity_poly.pdbx_strand_id
1 'polypeptide(L)'
;MPESGSLEIDGDRSASVRTLAAGRQAGRDGALCAMEAVAHLAGEPLSDRPACASPVIAAYVRTWSDGLPQAARDGLILPLLPRLVGTRGPESVERHRAGMVADWLVRVHLPAWFHLAKLNVEADVLAGLPEIRDLGDLAGLCDDLRRARKRAVTANLTLRQTGPSARAAAWDVAQRAAWTAIRDDLEAAGGPILAAAWDAAYAAAYAAARASGKALLEPTRRALEDTALTLVERLIAAGETGSDGGRPADPRP
;
A
#
# COMPACT_ATOMS: atom_id res chain seq x y z
N MET A 1 -17.86 -22.58 19.60
CA MET A 1 -18.54 -22.06 18.39
C MET A 1 -18.67 -20.55 18.59
N PRO A 2 -17.71 -19.71 18.16
CA PRO A 2 -17.99 -18.28 18.10
C PRO A 2 -18.85 -18.05 16.85
N GLU A 3 -19.97 -17.38 17.05
CA GLU A 3 -20.90 -16.97 16.01
C GLU A 3 -20.16 -16.14 14.97
N SER A 4 -20.35 -16.45 13.69
CA SER A 4 -20.04 -15.55 12.59
C SER A 4 -21.03 -14.39 12.65
N GLY A 5 -20.85 -13.50 13.62
CA GLY A 5 -21.51 -12.21 13.66
C GLY A 5 -20.91 -11.36 12.56
N SER A 6 -21.68 -11.11 11.50
CA SER A 6 -21.40 -10.03 10.57
C SER A 6 -21.17 -8.77 11.41
N LEU A 7 -19.99 -8.16 11.31
CA LEU A 7 -19.71 -6.88 11.97
C LEU A 7 -20.67 -5.85 11.37
N GLU A 8 -21.79 -5.60 12.05
CA GLU A 8 -22.77 -4.61 11.63
C GLU A 8 -22.19 -3.22 11.84
N ILE A 9 -22.09 -2.45 10.75
CA ILE A 9 -21.70 -1.05 10.80
C ILE A 9 -22.88 -0.27 11.38
N ASP A 10 -22.64 0.42 12.49
CA ASP A 10 -23.63 1.31 13.09
C ASP A 10 -23.87 2.51 12.16
N GLY A 11 -25.07 2.59 11.58
CA GLY A 11 -25.46 3.62 10.62
C GLY A 11 -25.35 5.04 11.16
N ASP A 12 -25.64 5.25 12.45
CA ASP A 12 -25.54 6.56 13.09
C ASP A 12 -24.08 6.97 13.29
N ARG A 13 -23.20 6.01 13.59
CA ARG A 13 -21.75 6.24 13.66
C ARG A 13 -21.16 6.57 12.30
N SER A 14 -21.63 5.91 11.25
CA SER A 14 -21.18 6.19 9.88
C SER A 14 -21.48 7.63 9.46
N ALA A 15 -22.66 8.14 9.81
CA ALA A 15 -23.07 9.51 9.48
C ALA A 15 -22.33 10.60 10.29
N SER A 16 -21.71 10.21 11.41
CA SER A 16 -20.98 11.13 12.29
C SER A 16 -19.58 11.48 11.77
N VAL A 17 -18.95 10.60 10.97
CA VAL A 17 -17.61 10.80 10.43
C VAL A 17 -17.70 11.54 9.09
N ARG A 18 -17.48 12.86 9.11
CA ARG A 18 -17.56 13.72 7.91
C ARG A 18 -16.20 14.22 7.40
N THR A 19 -15.16 14.06 8.20
CA THR A 19 -13.79 14.47 7.86
C THR A 19 -12.80 13.67 8.67
N LEU A 20 -11.57 13.53 8.16
CA LEU A 20 -10.50 12.77 8.80
C LEU A 20 -9.32 13.68 9.15
N ALA A 21 -8.81 13.53 10.37
CA ALA A 21 -7.56 14.14 10.77
C ALA A 21 -6.37 13.31 10.29
N ALA A 22 -5.24 13.97 10.02
CA ALA A 22 -3.95 13.27 10.03
C ALA A 22 -3.67 12.77 11.46
N GLY A 23 -2.98 11.65 11.62
CA GLY A 23 -2.71 11.03 12.92
C GLY A 23 -2.13 11.97 13.97
N ARG A 24 -1.22 12.88 13.57
CA ARG A 24 -0.64 13.91 14.47
C ARG A 24 -1.66 14.95 15.00
N GLN A 25 -2.83 15.03 14.36
CA GLN A 25 -3.92 15.96 14.67
C GLN A 25 -5.13 15.24 15.27
N ALA A 26 -5.13 13.91 15.29
CA ALA A 26 -6.18 13.12 15.92
C ALA A 26 -6.27 13.41 17.42
N GLY A 27 -7.49 13.34 17.97
CA GLY A 27 -7.78 13.66 19.37
C GLY A 27 -7.89 15.16 19.69
N ARG A 28 -7.53 16.05 18.76
CA ARG A 28 -7.86 17.48 18.86
C ARG A 28 -9.32 17.68 18.46
N ASP A 29 -10.11 18.29 19.34
CA ASP A 29 -11.52 18.62 19.11
C ASP A 29 -12.40 17.42 18.69
N GLY A 30 -12.03 16.20 19.11
CA GLY A 30 -12.76 14.97 18.77
C GLY A 30 -12.55 14.47 17.34
N ALA A 31 -11.60 15.02 16.59
CA ALA A 31 -11.28 14.56 15.24
C ALA A 31 -10.61 13.18 15.25
N LEU A 32 -11.07 12.29 14.37
CA LEU A 32 -10.59 10.92 14.24
C LEU A 32 -9.61 10.80 13.06
N CYS A 33 -8.54 10.02 13.21
CA CYS A 33 -7.79 9.53 12.07
C CYS A 33 -8.56 8.44 11.31
N ALA A 34 -8.09 8.05 10.13
CA ALA A 34 -8.74 7.02 9.31
C ALA A 34 -8.99 5.71 10.09
N MET A 35 -7.99 5.21 10.81
CA MET A 35 -8.14 3.91 11.49
C MET A 35 -8.94 4.00 12.80
N GLU A 36 -8.89 5.14 13.51
CA GLU A 36 -9.78 5.38 14.65
C GLU A 36 -11.24 5.51 14.21
N ALA A 37 -11.49 6.09 13.03
CA ALA A 37 -12.81 6.11 12.44
C ALA A 37 -13.28 4.68 12.11
N VAL A 38 -12.44 3.82 11.54
CA VAL A 38 -12.78 2.40 11.35
C VAL A 38 -13.12 1.71 12.67
N ALA A 39 -12.31 1.92 13.73
CA ALA A 39 -12.60 1.40 15.06
C ALA A 39 -13.97 1.88 15.58
N HIS A 40 -14.25 3.18 15.42
CA HIS A 40 -15.51 3.79 15.82
C HIS A 40 -16.72 3.16 15.10
N LEU A 41 -16.64 2.99 13.77
CA LEU A 41 -17.66 2.35 12.94
C LEU A 41 -17.96 0.91 13.37
N ALA A 42 -16.92 0.18 13.79
CA ALA A 42 -17.01 -1.22 14.20
C ALA A 42 -17.44 -1.44 15.65
N GLY A 43 -17.66 -0.38 16.44
CA GLY A 43 -17.98 -0.54 17.85
C GLY A 43 -16.78 -0.68 18.77
N GLU A 44 -15.56 -0.58 18.26
CA GLU A 44 -14.33 -0.85 18.99
C GLU A 44 -13.84 0.38 19.79
N PRO A 45 -13.01 0.18 20.84
CA PRO A 45 -12.23 1.27 21.41
C PRO A 45 -11.40 1.98 20.33
N LEU A 46 -11.32 3.31 20.40
CA LEU A 46 -10.54 4.09 19.45
C LEU A 46 -9.09 3.60 19.42
N SER A 47 -8.63 3.22 18.23
CA SER A 47 -7.31 2.66 17.99
C SER A 47 -6.87 2.94 16.56
N ASP A 48 -5.58 3.21 16.36
CA ASP A 48 -4.96 3.32 15.04
C ASP A 48 -4.63 1.94 14.41
N ARG A 49 -4.90 0.87 15.16
CA ARG A 49 -4.78 -0.54 14.80
C ARG A 49 -6.04 -1.30 15.26
N PRO A 50 -7.20 -1.03 14.65
CA PRO A 50 -8.45 -1.69 15.02
C PRO A 50 -8.37 -3.20 14.81
N ALA A 51 -9.08 -3.95 15.65
CA ALA A 51 -9.13 -5.41 15.58
C ALA A 51 -10.02 -5.89 14.44
N CYS A 52 -11.00 -5.10 14.02
CA CYS A 52 -11.92 -5.43 12.93
C CYS A 52 -11.29 -5.37 11.53
N ALA A 53 -10.13 -4.71 11.37
CA ALA A 53 -9.50 -4.51 10.07
C ALA A 53 -8.25 -5.37 9.88
N SER A 54 -7.93 -5.67 8.62
CA SER A 54 -6.65 -6.25 8.22
C SER A 54 -5.48 -5.38 8.72
N PRO A 55 -4.46 -5.94 9.40
CA PRO A 55 -3.28 -5.19 9.80
C PRO A 55 -2.51 -4.61 8.60
N VAL A 56 -2.46 -5.32 7.46
CA VAL A 56 -1.80 -4.84 6.24
C VAL A 56 -2.54 -3.63 5.67
N ILE A 57 -3.87 -3.73 5.51
CA ILE A 57 -4.69 -2.61 5.00
C ILE A 57 -4.66 -1.44 5.98
N ALA A 58 -4.75 -1.70 7.29
CA ALA A 58 -4.68 -0.67 8.32
C ALA A 58 -3.35 0.09 8.29
N ALA A 59 -2.23 -0.62 8.14
CA ALA A 59 -0.91 -0.02 8.04
C ALA A 59 -0.76 0.82 6.76
N TYR A 60 -1.28 0.33 5.63
CA TYR A 60 -1.30 1.07 4.38
C TYR A 60 -2.13 2.35 4.50
N VAL A 61 -3.42 2.22 4.85
CA VAL A 61 -4.39 3.34 4.88
C VAL A 61 -3.99 4.39 5.92
N ARG A 62 -3.49 3.99 7.09
CA ARG A 62 -3.00 4.93 8.12
C ARG A 62 -1.90 5.83 7.56
N THR A 63 -0.84 5.23 7.00
CA THR A 63 0.28 5.99 6.44
C THR A 63 -0.13 6.80 5.22
N TRP A 64 -1.03 6.25 4.39
CA TRP A 64 -1.53 6.96 3.21
C TRP A 64 -2.34 8.19 3.60
N SER A 65 -3.31 8.03 4.50
CA SER A 65 -4.12 9.11 5.05
C SER A 65 -3.28 10.24 5.66
N ASP A 66 -2.24 9.90 6.42
CA ASP A 66 -1.40 10.87 7.14
C ASP A 66 -0.61 11.81 6.24
N GLY A 67 -0.20 11.33 5.07
CA GLY A 67 0.56 12.13 4.11
C GLY A 67 -0.28 12.82 3.05
N LEU A 68 -1.58 12.50 2.91
CA LEU A 68 -2.47 13.17 1.97
C LEU A 68 -2.87 14.58 2.46
N PRO A 69 -3.06 15.56 1.55
CA PRO A 69 -3.76 16.81 1.86
C PRO A 69 -5.20 16.54 2.32
N GLN A 70 -5.79 17.46 3.10
CA GLN A 70 -7.13 17.28 3.70
C GLN A 70 -8.20 16.89 2.67
N ALA A 71 -8.31 17.63 1.56
CA ALA A 71 -9.32 17.36 0.53
C ALA A 71 -9.15 15.98 -0.13
N ALA A 72 -7.91 15.54 -0.34
CA ALA A 72 -7.64 14.21 -0.91
C ALA A 72 -7.91 13.11 0.11
N ARG A 73 -7.59 13.32 1.40
CA ARG A 73 -7.90 12.39 2.47
C ARG A 73 -9.40 12.16 2.59
N ASP A 74 -10.17 13.25 2.66
CA ASP A 74 -11.63 13.15 2.76
C ASP A 74 -12.25 12.59 1.48
N GLY A 75 -11.72 12.93 0.30
CA GLY A 75 -12.24 12.43 -0.98
C GLY A 75 -11.92 10.97 -1.27
N LEU A 76 -10.72 10.49 -0.92
CA LEU A 76 -10.23 9.16 -1.26
C LEU A 76 -10.42 8.14 -0.14
N ILE A 77 -10.17 8.52 1.11
CA ILE A 77 -10.12 7.58 2.24
C ILE A 77 -11.48 7.43 2.91
N LEU A 78 -12.21 8.53 3.10
CA LEU A 78 -13.50 8.51 3.81
C LEU A 78 -14.52 7.54 3.17
N PRO A 79 -14.66 7.44 1.83
CA PRO A 79 -15.56 6.46 1.21
C PRO A 79 -15.14 5.00 1.42
N LEU A 80 -13.86 4.74 1.74
CA LEU A 80 -13.35 3.39 1.94
C LEU A 80 -13.62 2.86 3.35
N LEU A 81 -13.75 3.73 4.36
CA LEU A 81 -13.78 3.32 5.78
C LEU A 81 -14.80 2.23 6.08
N PRO A 82 -16.07 2.29 5.59
CA PRO A 82 -17.04 1.23 5.87
C PRO A 82 -16.59 -0.12 5.32
N ARG A 83 -15.91 -0.13 4.17
CA ARG A 83 -15.39 -1.36 3.51
C ARG A 83 -14.16 -1.93 4.21
N LEU A 84 -13.54 -1.20 5.13
CA LEU A 84 -12.40 -1.67 5.92
C LEU A 84 -12.84 -2.48 7.14
N VAL A 85 -14.08 -2.27 7.62
CA VAL A 85 -14.66 -3.01 8.74
C VAL A 85 -14.84 -4.47 8.35
N GLY A 86 -14.37 -5.39 9.20
CA GLY A 86 -14.47 -6.84 8.95
C GLY A 86 -13.46 -7.38 7.95
N THR A 87 -12.49 -6.58 7.50
CA THR A 87 -11.46 -7.06 6.55
C THR A 87 -10.42 -7.98 7.19
N ARG A 88 -10.38 -8.11 8.52
CA ARG A 88 -9.42 -8.97 9.20
C ARG A 88 -9.57 -10.43 8.74
N GLY A 89 -8.49 -10.99 8.21
CA GLY A 89 -8.43 -12.37 7.74
C GLY A 89 -7.49 -13.24 8.55
N PRO A 90 -7.45 -14.55 8.23
CA PRO A 90 -6.40 -15.44 8.71
C PRO A 90 -5.03 -15.04 8.13
N GLU A 91 -3.95 -15.53 8.74
CA GLU A 91 -2.57 -15.21 8.35
C GLU A 91 -2.27 -15.47 6.87
N SER A 92 -2.87 -16.50 6.25
CA SER A 92 -2.72 -16.77 4.82
C SER A 92 -3.24 -15.62 3.94
N VAL A 93 -4.36 -15.02 4.31
CA VAL A 93 -4.94 -13.87 3.60
C VAL A 93 -4.08 -12.62 3.83
N GLU A 94 -3.60 -12.41 5.05
CA GLU A 94 -2.71 -11.26 5.34
C GLU A 94 -1.38 -11.36 4.60
N ARG A 95 -0.78 -12.55 4.52
CA ARG A 95 0.43 -12.79 3.70
C ARG A 95 0.18 -12.54 2.22
N HIS A 96 -0.98 -12.97 1.70
CA HIS A 96 -1.35 -12.69 0.32
C HIS A 96 -1.50 -11.18 0.06
N ARG A 97 -2.18 -10.46 0.96
CA ARG A 97 -2.30 -8.99 0.89
C ARG A 97 -0.93 -8.30 0.91
N ALA A 98 0.00 -8.75 1.75
CA ALA A 98 1.37 -8.24 1.76
C ALA A 98 2.08 -8.49 0.40
N GLY A 99 1.89 -9.68 -0.18
CA GLY A 99 2.34 -10.01 -1.53
C GLY A 99 1.79 -9.04 -2.59
N MET A 100 0.48 -8.75 -2.56
CA MET A 100 -0.15 -7.80 -3.49
C MET A 100 0.41 -6.37 -3.37
N VAL A 101 0.74 -5.92 -2.15
CA VAL A 101 1.38 -4.62 -1.94
C VAL A 101 2.80 -4.61 -2.54
N ALA A 102 3.56 -5.70 -2.35
CA ALA A 102 4.88 -5.85 -2.95
C ALA A 102 4.81 -5.93 -4.49
N ASP A 103 3.85 -6.67 -5.05
CA ASP A 103 3.56 -6.76 -6.48
C ASP A 103 3.34 -5.37 -7.08
N TRP A 104 2.44 -4.59 -6.48
CA TRP A 104 2.17 -3.22 -6.94
C TRP A 104 3.42 -2.34 -6.88
N LEU A 105 4.21 -2.42 -5.81
CA LEU A 105 5.43 -1.62 -5.69
C LEU A 105 6.45 -1.95 -6.80
N VAL A 106 6.66 -3.25 -7.07
CA VAL A 106 7.68 -3.74 -8.01
C VAL A 106 7.23 -3.61 -9.47
N ARG A 107 5.97 -3.95 -9.77
CA ARG A 107 5.48 -4.11 -11.15
C ARG A 107 4.61 -2.96 -11.65
N VAL A 108 4.22 -2.02 -10.77
CA VAL A 108 3.42 -0.84 -11.15
C VAL A 108 4.13 0.46 -10.78
N HIS A 109 4.46 0.65 -9.50
CA HIS A 109 5.03 1.91 -9.01
C HIS A 109 6.43 2.16 -9.58
N LEU A 110 7.32 1.18 -9.48
CA LEU A 110 8.70 1.29 -9.94
C LEU A 110 8.80 1.50 -11.48
N PRO A 111 8.11 0.73 -12.34
CA PRO A 111 8.11 0.94 -13.79
C PRO A 111 7.63 2.34 -14.21
N ALA A 112 6.59 2.88 -13.56
CA ALA A 112 6.08 4.21 -13.88
C ALA A 112 7.17 5.29 -13.75
N TRP A 113 7.92 5.26 -12.65
CA TRP A 113 9.04 6.18 -12.44
C TRP A 113 10.20 5.92 -13.40
N PHE A 114 10.47 4.66 -13.75
CA PHE A 114 11.53 4.31 -14.69
C PHE A 114 11.22 4.78 -16.12
N HIS A 115 9.98 4.63 -16.59
CA HIS A 115 9.55 5.19 -17.87
C HIS A 115 9.71 6.71 -17.92
N LEU A 116 9.34 7.39 -16.84
CA LEU A 116 9.53 8.84 -16.73
C LEU A 116 11.01 9.23 -16.78
N ALA A 117 11.88 8.41 -16.17
CA ALA A 117 13.33 8.56 -16.18
C ALA A 117 14.01 8.12 -17.49
N LYS A 118 13.23 7.64 -18.47
CA LYS A 118 13.70 7.04 -19.73
C LYS A 118 14.54 5.77 -19.56
N LEU A 119 14.33 5.05 -18.45
CA LEU A 119 14.86 3.71 -18.18
C LEU A 119 13.85 2.66 -18.65
N ASN A 120 13.45 2.73 -19.92
CA ASN A 120 12.32 1.95 -20.44
C ASN A 120 12.58 0.45 -20.40
N VAL A 121 13.80 0.00 -20.76
CA VAL A 121 14.15 -1.43 -20.76
C VAL A 121 14.03 -1.99 -19.34
N GLU A 122 14.56 -1.29 -18.35
CA GLU A 122 14.47 -1.72 -16.97
C GLU A 122 13.02 -1.67 -16.45
N ALA A 123 12.21 -0.69 -16.88
CA ALA A 123 10.79 -0.61 -16.55
C ALA A 123 10.01 -1.82 -17.08
N ASP A 124 10.21 -2.14 -18.37
CA ASP A 124 9.52 -3.23 -19.06
C ASP A 124 9.90 -4.59 -18.45
N VAL A 125 11.17 -4.78 -18.10
CA VAL A 125 11.64 -5.98 -17.39
C VAL A 125 10.91 -6.14 -16.07
N LEU A 126 10.83 -5.08 -15.26
CA LEU A 126 10.19 -5.13 -13.94
C LEU A 126 8.68 -5.36 -14.04
N ALA A 127 7.99 -4.69 -14.97
CA ALA A 127 6.56 -4.88 -15.21
C ALA A 127 6.24 -6.31 -15.69
N GLY A 128 7.15 -6.90 -16.46
CA GLY A 128 7.07 -8.26 -17.01
C GLY A 128 7.50 -9.37 -16.06
N LEU A 129 7.94 -9.06 -14.84
CA LEU A 129 8.25 -10.09 -13.84
C LEU A 129 7.01 -10.92 -13.49
N PRO A 130 7.21 -12.17 -13.01
CA PRO A 130 6.12 -12.97 -12.46
C PRO A 130 5.38 -12.22 -11.34
N GLU A 131 4.08 -12.52 -11.21
CA GLU A 131 3.27 -11.97 -10.12
C GLU A 131 3.80 -12.40 -8.75
N ILE A 132 3.90 -11.42 -7.85
CA ILE A 132 4.33 -11.60 -6.47
C ILE A 132 3.08 -11.92 -5.64
N ARG A 133 2.92 -13.18 -5.25
CA ARG A 133 1.73 -13.65 -4.51
C ARG A 133 1.92 -13.59 -3.01
N ASP A 134 3.16 -13.76 -2.56
CA ASP A 134 3.61 -13.54 -1.20
C ASP A 134 5.04 -12.98 -1.20
N LEU A 135 5.53 -12.55 -0.03
CA LEU A 135 6.84 -11.92 0.09
C LEU A 135 8.01 -12.89 -0.13
N GLY A 136 7.79 -14.20 -0.08
CA GLY A 136 8.81 -15.21 -0.38
C GLY A 136 9.24 -15.16 -1.86
N ASP A 137 8.32 -14.81 -2.76
CA ASP A 137 8.60 -14.68 -4.20
C ASP A 137 9.70 -13.62 -4.48
N LEU A 138 9.84 -12.61 -3.60
CA LEU A 138 10.88 -11.58 -3.73
C LEU A 138 12.30 -12.14 -3.66
N ALA A 139 12.51 -13.31 -3.03
CA ALA A 139 13.82 -13.95 -3.00
C ALA A 139 14.32 -14.25 -4.42
N GLY A 140 13.42 -14.68 -5.32
CA GLY A 140 13.75 -14.94 -6.72
C GLY A 140 14.00 -13.68 -7.55
N LEU A 141 13.53 -12.52 -7.08
CA LEU A 141 13.61 -11.24 -7.80
C LEU A 141 14.74 -10.33 -7.32
N CYS A 142 15.50 -10.76 -6.31
CA CYS A 142 16.56 -9.96 -5.68
C CYS A 142 17.58 -9.40 -6.68
N ASP A 143 17.98 -10.20 -7.68
CA ASP A 143 18.97 -9.79 -8.67
C ASP A 143 18.44 -8.74 -9.66
N ASP A 144 17.16 -8.85 -10.05
CA ASP A 144 16.50 -7.86 -10.90
C ASP A 144 16.32 -6.53 -10.17
N LEU A 145 15.90 -6.57 -8.91
CA LEU A 145 15.73 -5.38 -8.08
C LEU A 145 17.07 -4.69 -7.80
N ARG A 146 18.13 -5.45 -7.51
CA ARG A 146 19.49 -4.91 -7.34
C ARG A 146 20.00 -4.29 -8.64
N ARG A 147 19.74 -4.91 -9.79
CA ARG A 147 20.08 -4.38 -11.11
C ARG A 147 19.33 -3.08 -11.39
N ALA A 148 18.02 -3.04 -11.14
CA ALA A 148 17.19 -1.85 -11.30
C ALA A 148 17.72 -0.68 -10.46
N ARG A 149 18.01 -0.92 -9.17
CA ARG A 149 18.64 0.09 -8.31
C ARG A 149 19.97 0.59 -8.87
N LYS A 150 20.88 -0.32 -9.24
CA LYS A 150 22.19 0.06 -9.80
C LYS A 150 22.02 0.95 -11.03
N ARG A 151 21.09 0.61 -11.93
CA ARG A 151 20.78 1.40 -13.12
C ARG A 151 20.22 2.78 -12.79
N ALA A 152 19.28 2.87 -11.86
CA ALA A 152 18.73 4.15 -11.39
C ALA A 152 19.83 5.05 -10.77
N VAL A 153 20.72 4.48 -9.94
CA VAL A 153 21.84 5.20 -9.32
C VAL A 153 22.81 5.71 -10.39
N THR A 154 23.26 4.85 -11.31
CA THR A 154 24.16 5.27 -12.40
C THR A 154 23.53 6.36 -13.27
N ALA A 155 22.24 6.20 -13.61
CA ALA A 155 21.52 7.19 -14.40
C ALA A 155 21.40 8.54 -13.64
N ASN A 156 21.31 8.53 -12.32
CA ASN A 156 21.26 9.76 -11.53
C ASN A 156 22.62 10.49 -11.45
N LEU A 157 23.74 9.77 -11.31
CA LEU A 157 25.09 10.37 -11.25
C LEU A 157 25.45 11.20 -12.50
N THR A 158 24.81 10.92 -13.64
CA THR A 158 25.01 11.68 -14.88
C THR A 158 24.31 13.04 -14.90
N LEU A 159 23.43 13.33 -13.94
CA LEU A 159 22.70 14.58 -13.85
C LEU A 159 23.33 15.49 -12.79
N ARG A 160 23.86 16.64 -13.22
CA ARG A 160 24.34 17.69 -12.31
C ARG A 160 23.15 18.19 -11.48
N GLN A 161 23.17 17.88 -10.19
CA GLN A 161 22.29 18.40 -9.13
C GLN A 161 20.78 18.27 -9.38
N THR A 162 20.24 17.06 -9.23
CA THR A 162 18.80 16.89 -8.99
C THR A 162 18.46 17.24 -7.53
N GLY A 163 17.65 18.28 -7.35
CA GLY A 163 17.28 18.80 -6.04
C GLY A 163 16.48 17.80 -5.17
N PRO A 164 16.50 17.95 -3.84
CA PRO A 164 15.76 17.07 -2.90
C PRO A 164 14.27 16.89 -3.21
N SER A 165 13.63 17.86 -3.87
CA SER A 165 12.20 17.85 -4.21
C SER A 165 11.79 16.68 -5.11
N ALA A 166 12.66 16.28 -6.03
CA ALA A 166 12.36 15.20 -6.96
C ALA A 166 12.41 13.82 -6.31
N ARG A 167 13.36 13.62 -5.38
CA ARG A 167 13.44 12.41 -4.57
C ARG A 167 12.23 12.29 -3.64
N ALA A 168 11.81 13.42 -3.06
CA ALA A 168 10.58 13.47 -2.26
C ALA A 168 9.31 13.16 -3.07
N ALA A 169 9.30 13.46 -4.38
CA ALA A 169 8.15 13.20 -5.24
C ALA A 169 7.95 11.72 -5.57
N ALA A 170 9.02 10.91 -5.70
CA ALA A 170 8.87 9.45 -5.84
C ALA A 170 8.68 8.74 -4.51
N TRP A 171 9.25 9.29 -3.44
CA TRP A 171 8.93 8.89 -2.06
C TRP A 171 7.56 9.43 -1.64
N ASP A 172 6.61 9.30 -2.57
CA ASP A 172 5.25 9.77 -2.42
C ASP A 172 4.55 9.04 -1.27
N VAL A 173 3.35 9.53 -0.95
CA VAL A 173 2.60 9.05 0.18
C VAL A 173 2.19 7.58 0.01
N ALA A 174 1.86 7.14 -1.22
CA ALA A 174 1.45 5.78 -1.51
C ALA A 174 2.61 4.79 -1.46
N GLN A 175 3.80 5.18 -1.93
CA GLN A 175 5.02 4.37 -1.80
C GLN A 175 5.38 4.16 -0.32
N ARG A 176 5.31 5.22 0.48
CA ARG A 176 5.53 5.13 1.94
C ARG A 176 4.51 4.22 2.61
N ALA A 177 3.24 4.34 2.22
CA ALA A 177 2.18 3.47 2.72
C ALA A 177 2.43 2.00 2.39
N ALA A 178 2.81 1.70 1.13
CA ALA A 178 3.18 0.35 0.71
C ALA A 178 4.33 -0.20 1.55
N TRP A 179 5.42 0.56 1.68
CA TRP A 179 6.56 0.16 2.50
C TRP A 179 6.18 -0.11 3.95
N THR A 180 5.44 0.80 4.60
CA THR A 180 5.00 0.62 5.99
C THR A 180 4.09 -0.60 6.15
N ALA A 181 3.26 -0.90 5.15
CA ALA A 181 2.32 -2.02 5.22
C ALA A 181 3.01 -3.40 5.26
N ILE A 182 4.19 -3.53 4.64
CA ILE A 182 4.88 -4.82 4.50
C ILE A 182 6.23 -4.89 5.21
N ARG A 183 6.73 -3.80 5.80
CA ARG A 183 8.07 -3.76 6.40
C ARG A 183 8.30 -4.84 7.45
N ASP A 184 7.35 -5.01 8.37
CA ASP A 184 7.48 -5.98 9.46
C ASP A 184 7.47 -7.42 8.91
N ASP A 185 6.65 -7.68 7.88
CA ASP A 185 6.59 -8.97 7.18
C ASP A 185 7.87 -9.23 6.36
N LEU A 186 8.46 -8.21 5.74
CA LEU A 186 9.75 -8.29 5.04
C LEU A 186 10.90 -8.58 6.02
N GLU A 187 10.89 -7.94 7.19
CA GLU A 187 11.85 -8.19 8.27
C GLU A 187 11.76 -9.66 8.73
N ALA A 188 10.54 -10.19 8.89
CA ALA A 188 10.29 -11.59 9.23
C ALA A 188 10.69 -12.57 8.11
N ALA A 189 10.49 -12.19 6.84
CA ALA A 189 10.88 -12.99 5.67
C ALA A 189 12.41 -13.06 5.50
N GLY A 190 13.15 -12.10 6.05
CA GLY A 190 14.60 -12.17 6.22
C GLY A 190 15.38 -11.07 5.47
N GLY A 191 16.63 -10.89 5.88
CA GLY A 191 17.51 -9.81 5.42
C GLY A 191 17.61 -9.63 3.90
N PRO A 192 17.75 -10.70 3.09
CA PRO A 192 17.81 -10.56 1.63
C PRO A 192 16.52 -9.98 1.02
N ILE A 193 15.35 -10.43 1.49
CA ILE A 193 14.05 -9.98 1.00
C ILE A 193 13.80 -8.52 1.40
N LEU A 194 14.11 -8.16 2.65
CA LEU A 194 14.07 -6.78 3.12
C LEU A 194 14.98 -5.86 2.28
N ALA A 195 16.20 -6.31 1.99
CA ALA A 195 17.14 -5.56 1.18
C ALA A 195 16.65 -5.38 -0.27
N ALA A 196 16.01 -6.40 -0.85
CA ALA A 196 15.46 -6.33 -2.20
C ALA A 196 14.30 -5.32 -2.30
N ALA A 197 13.37 -5.34 -1.34
CA ALA A 197 12.29 -4.36 -1.28
C ALA A 197 12.83 -2.93 -1.05
N TRP A 198 13.87 -2.78 -0.22
CA TRP A 198 14.55 -1.50 -0.03
C TRP A 198 15.23 -1.02 -1.31
N ASP A 199 15.87 -1.93 -2.06
CA ASP A 199 16.49 -1.63 -3.35
C ASP A 199 15.45 -1.12 -4.36
N ALA A 200 14.26 -1.74 -4.40
CA ALA A 200 13.13 -1.30 -5.22
C ALA A 200 12.66 0.11 -4.84
N ALA A 201 12.45 0.37 -3.54
CA ALA A 201 12.01 1.67 -3.06
C ALA A 201 13.02 2.78 -3.40
N TYR A 202 14.31 2.52 -3.21
CA TYR A 202 15.39 3.45 -3.56
C TYR A 202 15.49 3.68 -5.06
N ALA A 203 15.32 2.63 -5.87
CA ALA A 203 15.39 2.74 -7.32
C ALA A 203 14.35 3.73 -7.86
N ALA A 204 13.11 3.66 -7.39
CA ALA A 204 12.04 4.60 -7.77
C ALA A 204 12.42 6.06 -7.45
N ALA A 205 12.96 6.31 -6.24
CA ALA A 205 13.39 7.64 -5.81
C ALA A 205 14.46 8.26 -6.73
N TYR A 206 15.43 7.45 -7.16
CA TYR A 206 16.48 7.89 -8.07
C TYR A 206 15.97 8.10 -9.51
N ALA A 207 15.05 7.25 -9.96
CA ALA A 207 14.42 7.41 -11.27
C ALA A 207 13.61 8.72 -11.35
N ALA A 208 12.80 9.05 -10.35
CA ALA A 208 12.07 10.33 -10.33
C ALA A 208 12.99 11.55 -10.24
N ALA A 209 14.10 11.44 -9.51
CA ALA A 209 15.13 12.47 -9.50
C ALA A 209 15.61 12.79 -10.93
N ARG A 210 15.80 11.76 -11.76
CA ARG A 210 16.18 11.91 -13.16
C ARG A 210 15.09 12.49 -14.06
N ALA A 211 13.84 12.17 -13.81
CA ALA A 211 12.69 12.69 -14.56
C ALA A 211 12.47 14.21 -14.43
N SER A 212 13.17 14.88 -13.51
CA SER A 212 12.86 16.24 -13.10
C SER A 212 13.34 17.32 -14.06
N GLY A 213 12.49 17.64 -15.03
CA GLY A 213 12.11 19.02 -15.39
C GLY A 213 10.72 19.29 -14.81
N LYS A 214 10.49 20.46 -14.20
CA LYS A 214 9.36 20.78 -13.29
C LYS A 214 7.92 20.38 -13.72
N ALA A 215 7.66 20.05 -14.98
CA ALA A 215 6.32 19.77 -15.50
C ALA A 215 5.92 18.28 -15.58
N LEU A 216 6.83 17.32 -15.32
CA LEU A 216 6.59 15.90 -15.67
C LEU A 216 6.21 14.95 -14.50
N LEU A 217 6.39 15.36 -13.24
CA LEU A 217 6.21 14.45 -12.09
C LEU A 217 4.73 14.28 -11.69
N GLU A 218 3.97 15.37 -11.74
CA GLU A 218 2.60 15.42 -11.20
C GLU A 218 1.61 14.46 -11.92
N PRO A 219 1.62 14.32 -13.26
CA PRO A 219 0.76 13.34 -13.92
C PRO A 219 1.05 11.90 -13.49
N THR A 220 2.34 11.55 -13.35
CA THR A 220 2.78 10.22 -12.91
C THR A 220 2.33 9.97 -11.47
N ARG A 221 2.49 10.96 -10.59
CA ARG A 221 2.05 10.88 -9.20
C ARG A 221 0.54 10.65 -9.08
N ARG A 222 -0.27 11.37 -9.86
CA ARG A 222 -1.74 11.19 -9.87
C ARG A 222 -2.15 9.82 -10.40
N ALA A 223 -1.55 9.38 -11.50
CA ALA A 223 -1.82 8.03 -12.02
C ALA A 223 -1.46 6.96 -10.97
N LEU A 224 -0.38 7.14 -10.23
CA LEU A 224 0.00 6.25 -9.14
C LEU A 224 -0.97 6.31 -7.95
N GLU A 225 -1.53 7.47 -7.61
CA GLU A 225 -2.60 7.60 -6.61
C GLU A 225 -3.85 6.81 -7.01
N ASP A 226 -4.27 6.86 -8.27
CA ASP A 226 -5.41 6.08 -8.77
C ASP A 226 -5.14 4.56 -8.69
N THR A 227 -3.92 4.14 -9.03
CA THR A 227 -3.53 2.72 -8.87
C THR A 227 -3.40 2.29 -7.41
N ALA A 228 -3.02 3.21 -6.51
CA ALA A 228 -2.97 2.97 -5.07
C ALA A 228 -4.37 2.78 -4.49
N LEU A 229 -5.34 3.58 -4.93
CA LEU A 229 -6.76 3.37 -4.60
C LEU A 229 -7.22 1.99 -5.07
N THR A 230 -6.94 1.66 -6.34
CA THR A 230 -7.28 0.35 -6.93
C THR A 230 -6.63 -0.80 -6.14
N LEU A 231 -5.39 -0.63 -5.69
CA LEU A 231 -4.72 -1.60 -4.82
C LEU A 231 -5.52 -1.82 -3.54
N VAL A 232 -5.89 -0.75 -2.82
CA VAL A 232 -6.68 -0.87 -1.57
C VAL A 232 -8.00 -1.61 -1.81
N GLU A 233 -8.71 -1.30 -2.90
CA GLU A 233 -9.94 -2.01 -3.25
C GLU A 233 -9.72 -3.50 -3.50
N ARG A 234 -8.62 -3.87 -4.19
CA ARG A 234 -8.24 -5.27 -4.41
C ARG A 234 -7.86 -5.97 -3.10
N LEU A 235 -7.18 -5.29 -2.17
CA LEU A 235 -6.82 -5.84 -0.86
C LEU A 235 -8.07 -6.16 -0.02
N ILE A 236 -9.09 -5.30 -0.08
CA ILE A 236 -10.39 -5.54 0.55
C ILE A 236 -11.02 -6.82 -0.04
N ALA A 237 -11.16 -6.88 -1.36
CA ALA A 237 -11.79 -7.99 -2.08
C ALA A 237 -11.07 -9.34 -1.88
N ALA A 238 -9.73 -9.36 -1.73
CA ALA A 238 -8.97 -10.58 -1.51
C ALA A 238 -9.37 -11.36 -0.24
N GLY A 239 -9.96 -10.70 0.75
CA GLY A 239 -10.49 -11.36 1.94
C GLY A 239 -11.87 -12.00 1.74
N GLU A 240 -12.68 -11.47 0.83
CA GLU A 240 -14.05 -11.91 0.57
C GLU A 240 -14.06 -13.28 -0.14
N THR A 241 -13.11 -13.50 -1.04
CA THR A 241 -12.98 -14.75 -1.82
C THR A 241 -12.54 -15.96 -1.00
N GLY A 242 -11.99 -15.77 0.20
CA GLY A 242 -11.57 -16.87 1.09
C GLY A 242 -12.68 -17.46 1.96
N SER A 243 -13.86 -16.81 2.01
CA SER A 243 -14.99 -17.23 2.86
C SER A 243 -15.80 -18.40 2.28
N ASP A 244 -15.70 -18.66 0.97
CA ASP A 244 -16.57 -19.63 0.27
C ASP A 244 -15.89 -20.98 -0.07
N GLY A 245 -14.63 -21.16 0.36
CA GLY A 245 -13.79 -22.29 -0.02
C GLY A 245 -13.67 -23.36 1.05
N GLY A 246 -14.72 -24.15 1.32
CA GLY A 246 -14.52 -25.44 2.01
C GLY A 246 -15.70 -26.02 2.79
N ARG A 247 -16.71 -26.54 2.09
CA ARG A 247 -17.45 -27.70 2.60
C ARG A 247 -17.50 -28.77 1.51
N PRO A 248 -16.62 -29.80 1.54
CA PRO A 248 -16.81 -30.95 0.68
C PRO A 248 -18.14 -31.60 1.06
N ALA A 249 -19.04 -31.72 0.09
CA ALA A 249 -20.27 -32.49 0.25
C ALA A 249 -19.86 -33.94 0.54
N ASP A 250 -20.14 -34.39 1.76
CA ASP A 250 -20.00 -35.79 2.19
C ASP A 250 -20.99 -36.64 1.37
N PRO A 251 -20.55 -37.55 0.49
CA PRO A 251 -21.45 -38.48 -0.13
C PRO A 251 -21.60 -39.67 0.82
N ARG A 252 -22.76 -39.79 1.47
CA ARG A 252 -23.15 -41.05 2.11
C ARG A 252 -24.60 -41.40 1.82
N PRO A 253 -24.97 -42.68 1.98
CA PRO A 253 -24.21 -43.91 1.73
C PRO A 253 -24.67 -44.63 0.45
#